data_AF-A0AAV5D4Y2-F1
#
_entry.id   AF-A0AAV5D4Y2-F1
#
_cell.length_a   1.000
_cell.length_b   1.000
_cell.length_c   1.000
_cell.angle_alpha   90.00
_cell.angle_beta   90.00
_cell.angle_gamma   90.00
#
_symmetry.space_group_name_H-M   'P 1'
#
loop_
_entity.id
_entity.type
_entity.pdbx_description
1 polymer ?
#
loop_
_entity_poly.entity_id
_entity_poly.type
_entity_poly.pdbx_seq_one_letter_code
_entity_poly.pdbx_strand_id
1 'polypeptide(L)'
;MQGYQIPGYNKLREGLLREVRAHIDKLLSSTKNTWDQKGVTICADGWIDPQRRPLINFVAIFGNSAMFLRADNCEGEVKTKEYIVEKLESIIEEMGRHNIVQIITDNAANCKGASLLIEAEYDNIFWTPCVVHILNLALKSICEPKTPRHGEDEYVWQQLEFINTIRSDASIIKKYIMNHDMCLSMFKKFSRLKLLSIA
;
A
#
# COMPACT_ATOMS: atom_id res chain seq x y z
N MET A 1 -27.52 37.21 -20.80
CA MET A 1 -26.30 36.76 -20.09
C MET A 1 -25.89 35.43 -20.69
N GLN A 2 -24.72 35.36 -21.31
CA GLN A 2 -24.22 34.12 -21.89
C GLN A 2 -23.71 33.25 -20.72
N GLY A 3 -24.35 32.10 -20.50
CA GLY A 3 -24.02 31.20 -19.39
C GLY A 3 -22.61 30.61 -19.51
N TYR A 4 -22.11 30.04 -18.41
CA TYR A 4 -20.82 29.35 -18.38
C TYR A 4 -20.77 28.23 -19.43
N GLN A 5 -19.76 28.28 -20.31
CA GLN A 5 -19.50 27.21 -21.26
C GLN A 5 -18.59 26.16 -20.64
N ILE A 6 -19.08 24.92 -20.62
CA ILE A 6 -18.34 23.77 -20.08
C ILE A 6 -17.09 23.52 -20.95
N PRO A 7 -15.90 23.37 -20.35
CA PRO A 7 -14.69 23.06 -21.09
C PRO A 7 -14.79 21.69 -21.78
N GLY A 8 -14.36 21.63 -23.04
CA GLY A 8 -14.27 20.37 -23.79
C GLY A 8 -13.16 19.44 -23.26
N TYR A 9 -13.22 18.18 -23.71
CA TYR A 9 -12.32 17.09 -23.28
C TYR A 9 -10.82 17.44 -23.33
N ASN A 10 -10.33 18.01 -24.43
CA ASN A 10 -8.91 18.39 -24.56
C ASN A 10 -8.51 19.50 -23.57
N LYS A 11 -9.41 20.47 -23.34
CA LYS A 11 -9.15 21.55 -22.38
C LYS A 11 -9.06 21.02 -20.95
N LEU A 12 -9.88 20.01 -20.59
CA LEU A 12 -9.83 19.34 -19.30
C LEU A 12 -8.54 18.53 -19.11
N ARG A 13 -8.19 17.66 -20.08
CA ARG A 13 -7.08 16.71 -19.92
C ARG A 13 -5.68 17.34 -20.02
N GLU A 14 -5.55 18.50 -20.67
CA GLU A 14 -4.25 19.16 -20.90
C GLU A 14 -4.15 20.53 -20.21
N GLY A 15 -5.02 21.48 -20.57
CA GLY A 15 -4.91 22.87 -20.10
C GLY A 15 -5.23 22.99 -18.61
N LEU A 16 -6.46 22.67 -18.25
CA LEU A 16 -6.95 22.77 -16.88
C LEU A 16 -6.22 21.82 -15.93
N LEU A 17 -5.86 20.62 -16.37
CA LEU A 17 -5.06 19.70 -15.55
C LEU A 17 -3.69 20.28 -15.20
N ARG A 18 -3.00 20.91 -16.16
CA ARG A 18 -1.71 21.57 -15.90
C ARG A 18 -1.86 22.76 -14.95
N GLU A 19 -2.91 23.57 -15.13
CA GLU A 19 -3.21 24.69 -14.23
C GLU A 19 -3.48 24.22 -12.80
N VAL A 20 -4.30 23.17 -12.63
CA VAL A 20 -4.60 22.57 -11.33
C VAL A 20 -3.34 21.99 -10.69
N ARG A 21 -2.52 21.27 -11.46
CA ARG A 21 -1.24 20.73 -10.97
C ARG A 21 -0.31 21.83 -10.49
N ALA A 22 -0.09 22.88 -11.29
CA ALA A 22 0.76 24.00 -10.91
C ALA A 22 0.22 24.73 -9.67
N HIS A 23 -1.10 24.86 -9.54
CA HIS A 23 -1.73 25.42 -8.36
C HIS A 23 -1.48 24.56 -7.11
N ILE A 24 -1.66 23.24 -7.21
CA ILE A 24 -1.37 22.29 -6.13
C ILE A 24 0.11 22.34 -5.75
N ASP A 25 1.02 22.33 -6.72
CA ASP A 25 2.46 22.41 -6.46
C ASP A 25 2.83 23.70 -5.71
N LYS A 26 2.19 24.82 -6.07
CA LYS A 26 2.37 26.09 -5.35
C LYS A 26 1.84 26.00 -3.91
N LEU A 27 0.67 25.40 -3.68
CA LEU A 27 0.13 25.20 -2.33
C LEU A 27 1.05 24.32 -1.48
N LEU A 28 1.61 23.28 -2.07
CA LEU A 28 2.49 22.32 -1.39
C LEU A 28 3.91 22.84 -1.17
N SER A 29 4.33 23.92 -1.85
CA SER A 29 5.70 24.48 -1.74
C SER A 29 6.10 24.82 -0.30
N SER A 30 5.20 25.44 0.47
CA SER A 30 5.44 25.77 1.89
C SER A 30 5.75 24.53 2.73
N THR A 31 5.09 23.42 2.42
CA THR A 31 5.29 22.13 3.06
C THR A 31 6.61 21.49 2.64
N LYS A 32 6.91 21.49 1.32
CA LYS A 32 8.15 20.95 0.76
C LYS A 32 9.39 21.66 1.33
N ASN A 33 9.30 22.96 1.60
CA ASN A 33 10.36 23.75 2.22
C ASN A 33 10.67 23.38 3.68
N THR A 34 9.90 22.49 4.31
CA THR A 34 10.18 22.01 5.69
C THR A 34 10.80 20.63 5.75
N TRP A 35 11.02 20.00 4.59
CA TRP A 35 11.51 18.62 4.49
C TRP A 35 12.95 18.46 4.95
N ASP A 36 13.80 19.46 4.73
CA ASP A 36 15.19 19.50 5.19
C ASP A 36 15.33 19.47 6.72
N GLN A 37 14.38 20.12 7.42
CA GLN A 37 14.37 20.20 8.88
C GLN A 37 13.64 19.03 9.54
N LYS A 38 12.56 18.54 8.92
CA LYS A 38 11.69 17.51 9.52
C LYS A 38 12.04 16.09 9.08
N GLY A 39 12.74 15.95 7.96
CA GLY A 39 12.89 14.69 7.26
C GLY A 39 11.57 14.22 6.61
N VAL A 40 11.72 13.33 5.64
CA VAL A 40 10.61 12.72 4.92
C VAL A 40 10.75 11.21 4.91
N THR A 41 9.64 10.54 5.14
CA THR A 41 9.50 9.10 4.96
C THR A 41 8.80 8.83 3.62
N ILE A 42 9.39 7.99 2.77
CA ILE A 42 8.75 7.51 1.54
C ILE A 42 8.02 6.21 1.87
N CYS A 43 6.71 6.18 1.68
CA CYS A 43 5.91 4.97 1.73
C CYS A 43 5.63 4.49 0.30
N ALA A 44 6.04 3.28 -0.04
CA ALA A 44 5.72 2.63 -1.31
C ALA A 44 4.85 1.39 -1.10
N ASP A 45 3.82 1.23 -1.91
CA ASP A 45 2.93 0.07 -1.87
C ASP A 45 2.66 -0.48 -3.27
N GLY A 46 2.53 -1.79 -3.37
CA GLY A 46 2.26 -2.51 -4.60
C GLY A 46 0.77 -2.85 -4.70
N TRP A 47 0.10 -2.32 -5.71
CA TRP A 47 -1.35 -2.54 -5.91
C TRP A 47 -1.64 -3.15 -7.29
N ILE A 48 -2.83 -3.73 -7.44
CA ILE A 48 -3.39 -4.15 -8.73
C ILE A 48 -4.73 -3.44 -8.89
N ASP A 49 -4.85 -2.60 -9.92
CA ASP A 49 -6.07 -1.83 -10.15
C ASP A 49 -7.26 -2.72 -10.59
N PRO A 50 -8.49 -2.19 -10.66
CA PRO A 50 -9.66 -2.97 -11.08
C PRO A 50 -9.57 -3.51 -12.52
N GLN A 51 -8.71 -2.93 -13.36
CA GLN A 51 -8.41 -3.40 -14.71
C GLN A 51 -7.29 -4.43 -14.75
N ARG A 52 -6.80 -4.89 -13.58
CA ARG A 52 -5.70 -5.85 -13.39
C ARG A 52 -4.33 -5.32 -13.79
N ARG A 53 -4.15 -4.00 -13.84
CA ARG A 53 -2.84 -3.39 -14.10
C ARG A 53 -2.05 -3.29 -12.80
N PRO A 54 -0.81 -3.79 -12.77
CA PRO A 54 0.04 -3.67 -11.61
C PRO A 54 0.56 -2.24 -11.46
N LEU A 55 0.45 -1.68 -10.26
CA LEU A 55 0.90 -0.33 -9.92
C LEU A 55 1.90 -0.38 -8.75
N ILE A 56 2.72 0.65 -8.64
CA ILE A 56 3.41 1.01 -7.40
C ILE A 56 3.07 2.46 -7.08
N ASN A 57 2.54 2.74 -5.90
CA ASN A 57 2.24 4.09 -5.44
C ASN A 57 3.28 4.57 -4.43
N PHE A 58 3.64 5.85 -4.52
CA PHE A 58 4.58 6.51 -3.64
C PHE A 58 3.90 7.67 -2.92
N VAL A 59 4.05 7.71 -1.60
CA VAL A 59 3.51 8.75 -0.72
C VAL A 59 4.63 9.25 0.18
N ALA A 60 4.81 10.56 0.26
CA ALA A 60 5.67 11.19 1.24
C ALA A 60 4.92 11.42 2.54
N ILE A 61 5.48 10.99 3.66
CA ILE A 61 4.99 11.23 5.01
C ILE A 61 5.99 12.16 5.73
N PHE A 62 5.48 13.24 6.30
CA PHE A 62 6.28 14.22 7.04
C PHE A 62 5.43 14.85 8.14
N GLY A 63 5.96 14.93 9.37
CA GLY A 63 5.18 15.35 10.53
C GLY A 63 3.87 14.56 10.64
N ASN A 64 2.73 15.26 10.69
CA ASN A 64 1.38 14.68 10.75
C ASN A 64 0.65 14.76 9.40
N SER A 65 1.38 14.69 8.28
CA SER A 65 0.82 14.90 6.95
C SER A 65 1.37 13.91 5.94
N ALA A 66 0.57 13.68 4.90
CA ALA A 66 0.89 12.80 3.80
C ALA A 66 0.71 13.55 2.47
N MET A 67 1.57 13.27 1.51
CA MET A 67 1.51 13.86 0.17
C MET A 67 1.68 12.74 -0.86
N PHE A 68 0.70 12.60 -1.74
CA PHE A 68 0.84 11.72 -2.89
C PHE A 68 1.91 12.27 -3.82
N LEU A 69 2.89 11.42 -4.18
CA LEU A 69 3.97 11.79 -5.08
C LEU A 69 3.64 11.35 -6.50
N ARG A 70 3.46 10.05 -6.68
CA ARG A 70 3.25 9.42 -7.98
C ARG A 70 2.71 8.01 -7.83
N ALA A 71 2.10 7.50 -8.90
CA ALA A 71 1.81 6.09 -9.05
C ALA A 71 2.30 5.65 -10.43
N ASP A 72 3.13 4.62 -10.46
CA ASP A 72 3.77 4.12 -11.67
C ASP A 72 3.02 2.88 -12.17
N ASN A 73 2.67 2.88 -13.46
CA ASN A 73 2.17 1.69 -14.14
C ASN A 73 3.33 0.73 -14.41
N CYS A 74 3.22 -0.48 -13.87
CA CYS A 74 4.21 -1.55 -14.01
C CYS A 74 3.74 -2.63 -14.99
N GLU A 75 2.72 -2.35 -15.81
CA GLU A 75 2.23 -3.28 -16.83
C GLU A 75 3.34 -3.64 -17.83
N GLY A 76 3.55 -4.94 -18.03
CA GLY A 76 4.65 -5.45 -18.87
C GLY A 76 6.00 -5.58 -18.15
N GLU A 77 6.12 -5.05 -16.94
CA GLU A 77 7.36 -5.07 -16.16
C GLU A 77 7.36 -6.20 -15.12
N VAL A 78 8.52 -6.81 -14.91
CA VAL A 78 8.73 -7.73 -13.78
C VAL A 78 9.16 -6.90 -12.58
N LYS A 79 8.40 -6.96 -11.48
CA LYS A 79 8.70 -6.25 -10.22
C LYS A 79 9.88 -6.87 -9.47
N THR A 80 11.05 -6.94 -10.11
CA THR A 80 12.30 -7.37 -9.47
C THR A 80 12.73 -6.34 -8.43
N LYS A 81 13.70 -6.70 -7.58
CA LYS A 81 14.26 -5.75 -6.61
C LYS A 81 14.95 -4.58 -7.33
N GLU A 82 15.62 -4.83 -8.46
CA GLU A 82 16.32 -3.81 -9.25
C GLU A 82 15.33 -2.79 -9.84
N TYR A 83 14.19 -3.26 -10.34
CA TYR A 83 13.13 -2.38 -10.83
C TYR A 83 12.60 -1.48 -9.70
N ILE A 84 12.41 -2.02 -8.50
CA ILE A 84 11.92 -1.24 -7.35
C ILE A 84 12.99 -0.23 -6.89
N VAL A 85 14.27 -0.60 -6.89
CA VAL A 85 15.39 0.31 -6.61
C VAL A 85 15.34 1.51 -7.57
N GLU A 86 15.26 1.27 -8.88
CA GLU A 86 15.20 2.35 -9.88
C GLU A 86 14.06 3.34 -9.59
N LYS A 87 12.87 2.84 -9.22
CA LYS A 87 11.73 3.72 -8.89
C LYS A 87 11.95 4.48 -7.60
N LEU A 88 12.53 3.85 -6.57
CA LEU A 88 12.84 4.52 -5.30
C LEU A 88 13.92 5.59 -5.49
N GLU A 89 15.00 5.29 -6.21
CA GLU A 89 16.07 6.25 -6.54
C GLU A 89 15.52 7.46 -7.30
N SER A 90 14.67 7.22 -8.30
CA SER A 90 14.01 8.33 -9.03
C SER A 90 13.25 9.26 -8.10
N ILE A 91 12.58 8.75 -7.06
CA ILE A 91 11.85 9.57 -6.09
C ILE A 91 12.82 10.26 -5.11
N ILE A 92 13.86 9.55 -4.65
CA ILE A 92 14.88 10.11 -3.74
C ILE A 92 15.58 11.30 -4.40
N GLU A 93 15.95 11.19 -5.68
CA GLU A 93 16.57 12.28 -6.43
C GLU A 93 15.60 13.45 -6.67
N GLU A 94 14.34 13.17 -7.03
CA GLU A 94 13.31 14.21 -7.23
C GLU A 94 13.05 15.02 -5.95
N MET A 95 13.06 14.35 -4.79
CA MET A 95 12.80 14.97 -3.49
C MET A 95 14.05 15.55 -2.83
N GLY A 96 15.23 15.24 -3.35
CA GLY A 96 16.52 15.56 -2.76
C GLY A 96 16.90 14.59 -1.65
N ARG A 97 17.96 13.81 -1.86
CA ARG A 97 18.51 12.80 -0.93
C ARG A 97 18.55 13.24 0.53
N HIS A 98 19.01 14.45 0.80
CA HIS A 98 19.21 14.98 2.16
C HIS A 98 17.89 15.17 2.94
N ASN A 99 16.75 15.24 2.25
CA ASN A 99 15.44 15.38 2.85
C ASN A 99 14.85 14.04 3.29
N ILE A 100 15.34 12.93 2.73
CA ILE A 100 14.78 11.60 3.00
C ILE A 100 15.49 10.98 4.19
N VAL A 101 14.70 10.45 5.13
CA VAL A 101 15.24 9.78 6.33
C VAL A 101 14.83 8.31 6.40
N GLN A 102 13.72 7.93 5.76
CA GLN A 102 13.14 6.61 5.92
C GLN A 102 12.43 6.15 4.66
N ILE A 103 12.46 4.84 4.40
CA ILE A 103 11.61 4.16 3.42
C ILE A 103 10.77 3.09 4.11
N ILE A 104 9.48 3.08 3.80
CA ILE A 104 8.52 2.06 4.22
C ILE A 104 7.98 1.35 2.97
N THR A 105 8.20 0.04 2.91
CA THR A 105 7.65 -0.82 1.86
C THR A 105 6.97 -2.05 2.46
N ASP A 106 6.26 -2.84 1.66
CA ASP A 106 5.79 -4.15 2.10
C ASP A 106 6.98 -5.07 2.49
N ASN A 107 6.67 -6.16 3.19
CA ASN A 107 7.69 -7.14 3.59
C ASN A 107 7.89 -8.24 2.52
N ALA A 108 7.47 -8.00 1.26
CA ALA A 108 7.73 -8.94 0.18
C ALA A 108 9.23 -9.01 -0.11
N ALA A 109 9.70 -10.16 -0.61
CA ALA A 109 11.12 -10.43 -0.75
C ALA A 109 11.84 -9.44 -1.70
N ASN A 110 11.17 -9.03 -2.77
CA ASN A 110 11.65 -8.03 -3.73
C ASN A 110 11.71 -6.62 -3.11
N CYS A 111 10.67 -6.19 -2.39
CA CYS A 111 10.64 -4.88 -1.73
C CYS A 111 11.67 -4.77 -0.61
N LYS A 112 11.79 -5.82 0.22
CA LYS A 112 12.84 -5.93 1.23
C LYS A 112 14.22 -5.87 0.59
N GLY A 113 14.45 -6.67 -0.46
CA GLY A 113 15.73 -6.69 -1.18
C GLY A 113 16.09 -5.33 -1.77
N ALA A 114 15.12 -4.63 -2.37
CA ALA A 114 15.32 -3.30 -2.93
C ALA A 114 15.62 -2.26 -1.84
N SER A 115 14.84 -2.27 -0.76
CA SER A 115 14.99 -1.26 0.30
C SER A 115 16.30 -1.42 1.08
N LEU A 116 16.79 -2.66 1.24
CA LEU A 116 18.10 -2.92 1.83
C LEU A 116 19.27 -2.45 0.93
N LEU A 117 19.10 -2.46 -0.39
CA LEU A 117 20.10 -1.89 -1.30
C LEU A 117 20.14 -0.36 -1.18
N ILE A 118 18.99 0.29 -1.08
CA ILE A 118 18.90 1.74 -0.83
C ILE A 118 19.52 2.10 0.52
N GLU A 119 19.19 1.38 1.59
CA GLU A 119 19.76 1.61 2.92
C GLU A 119 21.29 1.42 2.94
N ALA A 120 21.83 0.54 2.10
CA ALA A 120 23.28 0.36 1.96
C ALA A 120 23.97 1.46 1.14
N GLU A 121 23.28 2.08 0.19
CA GLU A 121 23.81 3.15 -0.68
C GLU A 121 23.69 4.54 -0.03
N TYR A 122 22.63 4.75 0.76
CA TYR A 122 22.28 6.05 1.33
C TYR A 122 22.37 6.03 2.86
N ASP A 123 23.54 6.45 3.40
CA ASP A 123 23.83 6.48 4.85
C ASP A 123 22.78 7.20 5.73
N ASN A 124 22.00 8.11 5.14
CA ASN A 124 20.98 8.89 5.83
C ASN A 124 19.56 8.30 5.76
N ILE A 125 19.37 7.17 5.08
CA ILE A 125 18.06 6.55 4.83
C ILE A 125 18.04 5.15 5.44
N PHE A 126 17.13 4.91 6.39
CA PHE A 126 16.88 3.56 6.92
C PHE A 126 15.58 2.96 6.37
N TRP A 127 15.50 1.64 6.29
CA TRP A 127 14.28 0.96 5.87
C TRP A 127 13.51 0.37 7.06
N THR A 128 12.18 0.44 6.98
CA THR A 128 11.31 -0.33 7.87
C THR A 128 10.19 -1.03 7.09
N PRO A 129 9.86 -2.28 7.44
CA PRO A 129 8.72 -2.98 6.85
C PRO A 129 7.38 -2.38 7.28
N CYS A 130 6.38 -2.43 6.40
CA CYS A 130 5.02 -1.98 6.68
C CYS A 130 4.40 -2.76 7.86
N VAL A 131 4.01 -2.03 8.91
CA VAL A 131 3.38 -2.60 10.13
C VAL A 131 2.08 -3.33 9.80
N VAL A 132 1.24 -2.75 8.94
CA VAL A 132 -0.04 -3.38 8.55
C VAL A 132 0.22 -4.72 7.85
N HIS A 133 1.22 -4.76 6.98
CA HIS A 133 1.59 -6.00 6.30
C HIS A 133 2.16 -7.03 7.28
N ILE A 134 3.02 -6.60 8.22
CA ILE A 134 3.55 -7.49 9.27
C ILE A 134 2.43 -8.06 10.14
N LEU A 135 1.49 -7.24 10.60
CA LEU A 135 0.35 -7.68 11.39
C LEU A 135 -0.50 -8.69 10.63
N ASN A 136 -0.74 -8.44 9.33
CA ASN A 136 -1.44 -9.38 8.47
C ASN A 136 -0.69 -10.72 8.34
N LEU A 137 0.64 -10.71 8.17
CA LEU A 137 1.44 -11.94 8.11
C LEU A 137 1.45 -12.69 9.45
N ALA A 138 1.54 -11.97 10.58
CA ALA A 138 1.48 -12.55 11.91
C ALA A 138 0.13 -13.23 12.16
N LEU A 139 -0.97 -12.53 11.88
CA LEU A 139 -2.33 -13.08 12.00
C LEU A 139 -2.54 -14.28 11.07
N LYS A 140 -2.06 -14.22 9.83
CA LYS A 140 -2.09 -15.38 8.91
C LYS A 140 -1.33 -16.56 9.48
N SER A 141 -0.16 -16.35 10.07
CA SER A 141 0.65 -17.43 10.64
C SER A 141 -0.03 -18.10 11.84
N ILE A 142 -0.77 -17.33 12.65
CA ILE A 142 -1.58 -17.87 13.74
C ILE A 142 -2.79 -18.66 13.21
N CYS A 143 -3.44 -18.15 12.16
CA CYS A 143 -4.64 -18.74 11.59
C CYS A 143 -4.39 -19.88 10.57
N GLU A 144 -3.15 -20.07 10.13
CA GLU A 144 -2.66 -21.15 9.28
C GLU A 144 -1.36 -21.72 9.87
N PRO A 145 -1.41 -22.37 11.05
CA PRO A 145 -0.23 -23.00 11.61
C PRO A 145 0.28 -24.07 10.65
N LYS A 146 1.57 -24.01 10.31
CA LYS A 146 2.21 -24.98 9.41
C LYS A 146 2.24 -26.34 10.09
N THR A 147 2.03 -27.40 9.33
CA THR A 147 2.20 -28.77 9.84
C THR A 147 3.62 -28.94 10.38
N PRO A 148 3.76 -29.52 11.58
CA PRO A 148 5.03 -29.64 12.27
C PRO A 148 5.98 -30.54 11.48
N ARG A 149 7.26 -30.16 11.41
CA ARG A 149 8.32 -30.99 10.78
C ARG A 149 9.17 -31.73 11.81
N HIS A 150 9.15 -31.27 13.05
CA HIS A 150 9.91 -31.80 14.19
C HIS A 150 9.02 -31.87 15.44
N GLY A 151 9.41 -32.70 16.42
CA GLY A 151 8.55 -33.02 17.58
C GLY A 151 8.21 -31.82 18.49
N GLU A 152 9.05 -30.78 18.56
CA GLU A 152 8.75 -29.58 19.35
C GLU A 152 7.65 -28.71 18.70
N ASP A 153 7.55 -28.71 17.37
CA ASP A 153 6.50 -27.99 16.64
C ASP A 153 5.13 -28.64 16.80
N GLU A 154 5.09 -29.94 17.12
CA GLU A 154 3.86 -30.73 17.20
C GLU A 154 2.96 -30.30 18.36
N TYR A 155 3.56 -30.02 19.51
CA TYR A 155 2.82 -29.48 20.66
C TYR A 155 2.18 -28.13 20.34
N VAL A 156 2.94 -27.20 19.76
CA VAL A 156 2.43 -25.86 19.40
C VAL A 156 1.34 -25.97 18.34
N TRP A 157 1.51 -26.85 17.35
CA TRP A 157 0.51 -27.08 16.32
C TRP A 157 -0.81 -27.61 16.90
N GLN A 158 -0.76 -28.60 17.80
CA GLN A 158 -1.96 -29.13 18.46
C GLN A 158 -2.73 -28.06 19.23
N GLN A 159 -2.03 -27.08 19.82
CA GLN A 159 -2.68 -25.97 20.52
C GLN A 159 -3.34 -24.95 19.58
N LEU A 160 -2.96 -24.90 18.30
CA LEU A 160 -3.41 -23.88 17.35
C LEU A 160 -4.27 -24.43 16.19
N GLU A 161 -4.26 -25.74 15.93
CA GLU A 161 -4.98 -26.37 14.82
C GLU A 161 -6.47 -25.99 14.80
N PHE A 162 -7.10 -25.91 15.98
CA PHE A 162 -8.51 -25.55 16.08
C PHE A 162 -8.84 -24.19 15.45
N ILE A 163 -7.90 -23.23 15.45
CA ILE A 163 -8.07 -21.91 14.83
C ILE A 163 -8.21 -22.06 13.32
N ASN A 164 -7.41 -22.94 12.71
CA ASN A 164 -7.50 -23.25 11.29
C ASN A 164 -8.85 -23.87 10.94
N THR A 165 -9.37 -24.76 11.77
CA THR A 165 -10.71 -25.35 11.60
C THR A 165 -11.81 -24.29 11.67
N ILE A 166 -11.82 -23.45 12.71
CA ILE A 166 -12.80 -22.36 12.86
C ILE A 166 -12.74 -21.40 11.66
N ARG A 167 -11.54 -21.06 11.21
CA ARG A 167 -11.34 -20.20 10.04
C ARG A 167 -11.90 -20.85 8.78
N SER A 168 -11.66 -22.15 8.57
CA SER A 168 -12.18 -22.88 7.41
C SER A 168 -13.71 -22.84 7.39
N ASP A 169 -14.35 -23.14 8.52
CA ASP A 169 -15.81 -23.09 8.66
C ASP A 169 -16.36 -21.68 8.41
N ALA A 170 -15.73 -20.68 9.02
CA ALA A 170 -16.09 -19.27 8.80
C ALA A 170 -15.96 -18.86 7.33
N SER A 171 -14.94 -19.36 6.63
CA SER A 171 -14.72 -19.12 5.19
C SER A 171 -15.82 -19.75 4.34
N ILE A 172 -16.27 -20.97 4.69
CA ILE A 172 -17.40 -21.64 4.01
C ILE A 172 -18.69 -20.83 4.20
N ILE A 173 -19.00 -20.45 5.44
CA ILE A 173 -20.19 -19.64 5.76
C ILE A 173 -20.13 -18.29 5.02
N LYS A 174 -18.98 -17.61 5.04
CA LYS A 174 -18.77 -16.36 4.29
C LYS A 174 -19.05 -16.57 2.80
N LYS A 175 -18.45 -17.59 2.18
CA LYS A 175 -18.65 -17.87 0.75
C LYS A 175 -20.12 -18.11 0.44
N TYR A 176 -20.83 -18.87 1.29
CA TYR A 176 -22.26 -19.09 1.15
C TYR A 176 -23.05 -17.77 1.19
N ILE A 177 -22.83 -16.93 2.21
CA ILE A 177 -23.52 -15.64 2.33
C ILE A 177 -23.21 -14.73 1.14
N MET A 178 -21.95 -14.61 0.74
CA MET A 178 -21.51 -13.68 -0.30
C MET A 178 -22.00 -14.07 -1.72
N ASN A 179 -22.20 -15.36 -1.97
CA ASN A 179 -22.62 -15.87 -3.28
C ASN A 179 -24.14 -16.08 -3.41
N HIS A 180 -24.94 -15.76 -2.39
CA HIS A 180 -26.41 -15.90 -2.43
C HIS A 180 -27.09 -14.57 -2.09
N ASP A 181 -27.68 -13.91 -3.08
CA ASP A 181 -28.21 -12.54 -2.97
C ASP A 181 -29.22 -12.33 -1.83
N MET A 182 -30.14 -13.28 -1.64
CA MET A 182 -31.12 -13.21 -0.54
C MET A 182 -30.43 -13.29 0.82
N CYS A 183 -29.48 -14.22 0.98
CA CYS A 183 -28.72 -14.38 2.22
C CYS A 183 -27.85 -13.15 2.49
N LEU A 184 -27.19 -12.60 1.47
CA LEU A 184 -26.42 -11.38 1.56
C LEU A 184 -27.29 -10.18 1.97
N SER A 185 -28.48 -10.06 1.38
CA SER A 185 -29.45 -9.00 1.70
C SER A 185 -29.91 -9.10 3.16
N MET A 186 -30.28 -10.31 3.62
CA MET A 186 -30.64 -10.55 5.01
C MET A 186 -29.47 -10.26 5.96
N PHE A 187 -28.26 -10.71 5.64
CA PHE A 187 -27.07 -10.45 6.44
C PHE A 187 -26.79 -8.94 6.56
N LYS A 188 -26.83 -8.19 5.44
CA LYS A 188 -26.67 -6.72 5.43
C LYS A 188 -27.74 -5.99 6.24
N LYS A 189 -28.97 -6.51 6.27
CA LYS A 189 -30.12 -5.90 6.95
C LYS A 189 -30.11 -6.15 8.46
N PHE A 190 -29.75 -7.36 8.90
CA PHE A 190 -29.94 -7.80 10.28
C PHE A 190 -28.64 -7.98 11.08
N SER A 191 -27.49 -8.13 10.43
CA SER A 191 -26.21 -8.27 11.13
C SER A 191 -25.69 -6.91 11.62
N ARG A 192 -25.43 -6.82 12.93
CA ARG A 192 -24.69 -5.70 13.53
C ARG A 192 -23.17 -5.81 13.34
N LEU A 193 -22.69 -6.96 12.87
CA LEU A 193 -21.29 -7.23 12.58
C LEU A 193 -20.89 -6.59 11.24
N LYS A 194 -21.00 -5.25 11.15
CA LYS A 194 -20.41 -4.43 10.08
C LYS A 194 -18.95 -4.05 10.39
N LEU A 195 -18.26 -4.86 11.20
CA LEU A 195 -16.97 -4.48 11.76
C LEU A 195 -15.84 -4.47 10.72
N LEU A 196 -16.04 -5.09 9.55
CA LEU A 196 -15.07 -5.19 8.48
C LEU A 196 -15.75 -4.99 7.12
N SER A 197 -16.26 -3.79 6.85
CA SER A 197 -16.24 -3.30 5.46
C SER A 197 -14.80 -2.88 5.14
N ILE A 198 -13.90 -3.86 4.99
CA ILE A 198 -12.60 -3.58 4.39
C ILE A 198 -12.88 -3.33 2.90
N ALA A 199 -12.38 -2.19 2.42
CA ALA A 199 -12.44 -1.72 1.04
C ALA A 199 -11.93 -2.77 0.03
#